data_AF-A0A7V6RJQ2-F1
#
_entry.id   AF-A0A7V6RJQ2-F1
#
_cell.length_a   1.000
_cell.length_b   1.000
_cell.length_c   1.000
_cell.angle_alpha   90.00
_cell.angle_beta   90.00
_cell.angle_gamma   90.00
#
_symmetry.space_group_name_H-M   'P 1'
#
loop_
_entity.id
_entity.type
_entity.pdbx_description
1 polymer ?
#
loop_
_entity_poly.entity_id
_entity_poly.type
_entity_poly.pdbx_seq_one_letter_code
_entity_poly.pdbx_strand_id
1 'polypeptide(L)'
;MDSNYLDSYLLRGDIYLYQGDYDRAMEDYNKILEIDNKNIYAYIGISRIYHENWHYDTAIIYYSKIIEIDPNDPVAYINRGISYEELGHHDLALKDYKKAIKIDSKIPEIYLYRGIVYINTNQYDKAIKDFTKAIKLDSTMLYAYNYRGYVYSLKDDFQNAIIDFSKAIRIAPDFAEAYKNRALVYLALNEYQLAINDCNKMIEHDSLNDYYYFTRALIYYYYNKNDLAINDFNTAIKLAPGVVDYYFYRGLYYHELNILDLAEQDYNKCIEIEPAFYKPYVNRANIYYQKGEYDLALTDLNKVIELYPDNINAYYLRGNIFLNKGDYAMAKKDYKKLLSLDPKGVFGKYAKEKLNLLKTLGF
;
A
#
# COMPACT_ATOMS: atom_id res chain seq x y z
N MET A 1 5.09 14.25 -51.32
CA MET A 1 5.90 13.21 -50.65
C MET A 1 4.91 12.24 -50.01
N ASP A 2 5.09 10.96 -50.28
CA ASP A 2 4.04 9.93 -50.16
C ASP A 2 3.59 9.65 -48.72
N SER A 3 2.28 9.70 -48.47
CA SER A 3 1.62 9.25 -47.23
C SER A 3 2.07 7.85 -46.82
N ASN A 4 2.38 6.99 -47.80
CA ASN A 4 2.82 5.61 -47.61
C ASN A 4 4.08 5.46 -46.74
N TYR A 5 4.95 6.48 -46.69
CA TYR A 5 6.15 6.43 -45.83
C TYR A 5 5.82 6.70 -44.36
N LEU A 6 4.92 7.63 -44.08
CA LEU A 6 4.50 7.95 -42.71
C LEU A 6 3.76 6.76 -42.08
N ASP A 7 2.85 6.16 -42.84
CA ASP A 7 2.08 4.99 -42.41
C ASP A 7 3.00 3.78 -42.14
N SER A 8 4.07 3.62 -42.92
CA SER A 8 5.07 2.57 -42.73
C SER A 8 5.89 2.76 -41.46
N TYR A 9 6.34 4.00 -41.17
CA TYR A 9 7.05 4.31 -39.93
C TYR A 9 6.13 4.16 -38.72
N LEU A 10 4.87 4.60 -38.83
CA LEU A 10 3.91 4.49 -37.74
C LEU A 10 3.64 3.04 -37.38
N LEU A 11 3.32 2.21 -38.37
CA LEU A 11 3.06 0.78 -38.15
C LEU A 11 4.29 0.08 -37.56
N ARG A 12 5.49 0.38 -38.06
CA ARG A 12 6.72 -0.24 -37.55
C ARG A 12 7.04 0.23 -36.12
N GLY A 13 6.85 1.52 -35.84
CA GLY A 13 6.98 2.09 -34.50
C GLY A 13 6.01 1.44 -33.50
N ASP A 14 4.75 1.25 -33.87
CA ASP A 14 3.73 0.59 -33.04
C ASP A 14 4.10 -0.89 -32.77
N ILE A 15 4.65 -1.59 -33.75
CA ILE A 15 5.14 -2.97 -33.58
C ILE A 15 6.31 -3.00 -32.60
N TYR A 16 7.29 -2.10 -32.73
CA TYR A 16 8.41 -2.02 -31.79
C TYR A 16 7.96 -1.65 -30.39
N LEU A 17 7.00 -0.72 -30.25
CA LEU A 17 6.39 -0.35 -28.99
C LEU A 17 5.75 -1.58 -28.33
N TYR A 18 4.95 -2.36 -29.08
CA TYR A 18 4.33 -3.59 -28.57
C TYR A 18 5.37 -4.64 -28.16
N GLN A 19 6.54 -4.66 -28.80
CA GLN A 19 7.66 -5.54 -28.46
C GLN A 19 8.50 -5.03 -27.27
N GLY A 20 8.25 -3.82 -26.78
CA GLY A 20 9.06 -3.15 -25.77
C GLY A 20 10.41 -2.63 -26.28
N ASP A 21 10.64 -2.61 -27.61
CA ASP A 21 11.83 -2.03 -28.24
C ASP A 21 11.64 -0.51 -28.39
N TYR A 22 11.68 0.18 -27.24
CA TYR A 22 11.36 1.60 -27.14
C TYR A 22 12.32 2.49 -27.94
N ASP A 23 13.60 2.10 -28.04
CA ASP A 23 14.60 2.87 -28.80
C ASP A 23 14.24 2.91 -30.28
N ARG A 24 13.93 1.75 -30.90
CA ARG A 24 13.54 1.71 -32.31
C ARG A 24 12.16 2.30 -32.55
N ALA A 25 11.22 2.13 -31.62
CA ALA A 25 9.92 2.78 -31.70
C ALA A 25 10.08 4.32 -31.72
N MET A 26 10.93 4.85 -30.82
CA MET A 26 11.23 6.27 -30.73
C MET A 26 11.92 6.80 -32.00
N GLU A 27 12.86 6.05 -32.60
CA GLU A 27 13.46 6.42 -33.89
C GLU A 27 12.42 6.59 -34.99
N ASP A 28 11.46 5.67 -35.09
CA ASP A 28 10.42 5.72 -36.10
C ASP A 28 9.42 6.86 -35.87
N TYR A 29 9.00 7.09 -34.62
CA TYR A 29 8.15 8.24 -34.31
C TYR A 29 8.86 9.58 -34.54
N ASN A 30 10.16 9.68 -34.26
CA ASN A 30 10.94 10.89 -34.54
C ASN A 30 11.04 11.14 -36.05
N LYS A 31 11.24 10.11 -36.88
CA LYS A 31 11.20 10.26 -38.34
C LYS A 31 9.84 10.77 -38.84
N ILE A 32 8.75 10.31 -38.24
CA ILE A 32 7.42 10.87 -38.55
C ILE A 32 7.38 12.36 -38.20
N LEU A 33 7.89 12.76 -37.03
CA LEU A 33 7.89 14.17 -36.60
C LEU A 33 8.86 15.07 -37.37
N GLU A 34 9.93 14.52 -37.95
CA GLU A 34 10.80 15.24 -38.88
C GLU A 34 10.08 15.61 -40.19
N ILE A 35 9.17 14.74 -40.64
CA ILE A 35 8.40 14.93 -41.87
C ILE A 35 7.13 15.74 -41.60
N ASP A 36 6.42 15.44 -40.51
CA ASP A 36 5.19 16.08 -40.04
C ASP A 36 5.26 16.31 -38.53
N ASN A 37 5.70 17.50 -38.14
CA ASN A 37 5.88 17.88 -36.73
C ASN A 37 4.56 18.07 -35.94
N LYS A 38 3.40 17.91 -36.60
CA LYS A 38 2.07 17.93 -35.97
C LYS A 38 1.37 16.58 -36.02
N ASN A 39 2.10 15.51 -36.34
CA ASN A 39 1.52 14.18 -36.39
C ASN A 39 1.12 13.70 -34.97
N ILE A 40 -0.19 13.64 -34.72
CA ILE A 40 -0.74 13.22 -33.41
C ILE A 40 -0.36 11.77 -33.08
N TYR A 41 -0.35 10.86 -34.07
CA TYR A 41 -0.08 9.44 -33.84
C TYR A 41 1.36 9.21 -33.35
N ALA A 42 2.34 9.90 -33.93
CA ALA A 42 3.71 9.87 -33.42
C ALA A 42 3.79 10.40 -31.97
N TYR A 43 3.11 11.50 -31.66
CA TYR A 43 3.06 11.99 -30.28
C TYR A 43 2.37 11.02 -29.32
N ILE A 44 1.34 10.30 -29.75
CA ILE A 44 0.69 9.24 -28.94
C ILE A 44 1.71 8.13 -28.64
N GLY A 45 2.40 7.63 -29.66
CA GLY A 45 3.41 6.59 -29.51
C GLY A 45 4.53 7.00 -28.54
N ILE A 46 5.07 8.21 -28.71
CA ILE A 46 6.11 8.77 -27.82
C ILE A 46 5.59 8.93 -26.38
N SER A 47 4.38 9.47 -26.21
CA SER A 47 3.78 9.68 -24.88
C SER A 47 3.60 8.36 -24.15
N ARG A 48 3.20 7.29 -24.85
CA ARG A 48 3.08 5.94 -24.30
C ARG A 48 4.43 5.38 -23.86
N ILE A 49 5.47 5.50 -24.68
CA ILE A 49 6.83 5.07 -24.30
C ILE A 49 7.27 5.73 -22.99
N TYR A 50 7.12 7.05 -22.88
CA TYR A 50 7.52 7.75 -21.66
C TYR A 50 6.66 7.34 -20.45
N HIS A 51 5.37 7.12 -20.66
CA HIS A 51 4.47 6.65 -19.61
C HIS A 51 4.83 5.23 -19.11
N GLU A 52 5.09 4.29 -20.02
CA GLU A 52 5.46 2.92 -19.70
C GLU A 52 6.84 2.82 -19.02
N ASN A 53 7.71 3.80 -19.27
CA ASN A 53 9.00 3.93 -18.59
C ASN A 53 8.95 4.83 -17.34
N TRP A 54 7.78 5.13 -16.78
CA TRP A 54 7.61 5.96 -15.57
C TRP A 54 8.15 7.40 -15.68
N HIS A 55 8.42 7.89 -16.90
CA HIS A 55 8.83 9.27 -17.18
C HIS A 55 7.60 10.17 -17.39
N TYR A 56 6.77 10.26 -16.34
CA TYR A 56 5.45 10.89 -16.39
C TYR A 56 5.50 12.39 -16.69
N ASP A 57 6.54 13.08 -16.21
CA ASP A 57 6.80 14.49 -16.50
C ASP A 57 6.96 14.75 -18.01
N THR A 58 7.70 13.86 -18.68
CA THR A 58 7.93 13.94 -20.13
C THR A 58 6.68 13.50 -20.90
N ALA A 59 5.97 12.46 -20.44
CA ALA A 59 4.69 12.06 -21.01
C ALA A 59 3.67 13.21 -21.00
N ILE A 60 3.60 13.99 -19.92
CA ILE A 60 2.73 15.18 -19.80
C ILE A 60 3.03 16.21 -20.90
N ILE A 61 4.30 16.44 -21.23
CA ILE A 61 4.70 17.38 -22.29
C ILE A 61 4.14 16.91 -23.64
N TYR A 62 4.29 15.63 -23.97
CA TYR A 62 3.82 15.11 -25.26
C TYR A 62 2.29 14.98 -25.34
N TYR A 63 1.61 14.61 -24.25
CA TYR A 63 0.14 14.71 -24.20
C TYR A 63 -0.35 16.15 -24.35
N SER A 64 0.39 17.13 -23.82
CA SER A 64 0.06 18.55 -24.01
C SER A 64 0.20 18.98 -25.46
N LYS A 65 1.20 18.48 -26.20
CA LYS A 65 1.31 18.70 -27.65
C LYS A 65 0.13 18.12 -28.41
N ILE A 66 -0.34 16.92 -28.05
CA ILE A 66 -1.55 16.33 -28.66
C ILE A 66 -2.75 17.26 -28.43
N ILE A 67 -2.94 17.75 -27.21
CA ILE A 67 -4.04 18.66 -26.85
C ILE A 67 -3.93 20.02 -27.55
N GLU A 68 -2.71 20.50 -27.82
CA GLU A 68 -2.50 21.73 -28.60
C GLU A 68 -2.91 21.56 -30.07
N ILE A 69 -2.71 20.37 -30.63
CA ILE A 69 -3.06 20.05 -32.03
C ILE A 69 -4.56 19.72 -32.15
N ASP A 70 -5.09 18.90 -31.22
CA ASP A 70 -6.51 18.57 -31.11
C ASP A 70 -7.04 18.81 -29.67
N PRO A 71 -7.61 20.01 -29.42
CA PRO A 71 -8.20 20.36 -28.13
C PRO A 71 -9.47 19.58 -27.74
N ASN A 72 -9.99 18.74 -28.64
CA ASN A 72 -11.16 17.90 -28.42
C ASN A 72 -10.83 16.40 -28.37
N ASP A 73 -9.56 16.03 -28.19
CA ASP A 73 -9.19 14.63 -27.93
C ASP A 73 -9.37 14.30 -26.43
N PRO A 74 -10.41 13.52 -26.05
CA PRO A 74 -10.61 13.16 -24.65
C PRO A 74 -9.53 12.19 -24.14
N VAL A 75 -8.94 11.37 -25.00
CA VAL A 75 -7.93 10.35 -24.64
C VAL A 75 -6.64 11.03 -24.20
N ALA A 76 -6.21 12.09 -24.88
CA ALA A 76 -5.04 12.86 -24.47
C ALA A 76 -5.22 13.50 -23.08
N TYR A 77 -6.41 14.04 -22.78
CA TYR A 77 -6.71 14.54 -21.43
C TYR A 77 -6.74 13.42 -20.38
N ILE A 78 -7.30 12.25 -20.69
CA ILE A 78 -7.30 11.10 -19.77
C ILE A 78 -5.86 10.72 -19.43
N ASN A 79 -5.02 10.48 -20.44
CA ASN A 79 -3.67 9.97 -20.21
C ASN A 79 -2.76 11.00 -19.54
N ARG A 80 -2.91 12.30 -19.87
CA ARG A 80 -2.22 13.35 -19.12
C ARG A 80 -2.69 13.43 -17.67
N GLY A 81 -3.99 13.24 -17.45
CA GLY A 81 -4.56 13.13 -16.11
C GLY A 81 -3.99 11.97 -15.30
N ILE A 82 -3.76 10.81 -15.94
CA ILE A 82 -3.12 9.65 -15.30
C ILE A 82 -1.68 10.00 -14.93
N SER A 83 -0.91 10.58 -15.85
CA SER A 83 0.48 11.00 -15.55
C SER A 83 0.56 12.06 -14.44
N TYR A 84 -0.40 12.98 -14.36
CA TYR A 84 -0.48 13.92 -13.24
C TYR A 84 -0.78 13.21 -11.92
N GLU A 85 -1.61 12.18 -11.94
CA GLU A 85 -1.97 11.40 -10.75
C GLU A 85 -0.78 10.62 -10.20
N GLU A 86 -0.01 9.97 -11.07
CA GLU A 86 1.23 9.26 -10.73
C GLU A 86 2.29 10.18 -10.11
N LEU A 87 2.30 11.47 -10.48
CA LEU A 87 3.16 12.50 -9.87
C LEU A 87 2.55 13.16 -8.61
N GLY A 88 1.37 12.74 -8.16
CA GLY A 88 0.65 13.32 -7.01
C GLY A 88 -0.02 14.68 -7.29
N HIS A 89 -0.08 15.12 -8.55
CA HIS A 89 -0.73 16.36 -8.97
C HIS A 89 -2.25 16.20 -9.13
N HIS A 90 -2.93 15.81 -8.06
CA HIS A 90 -4.36 15.46 -8.06
C HIS A 90 -5.27 16.55 -8.64
N ASP A 91 -5.02 17.84 -8.36
CA ASP A 91 -5.85 18.94 -8.86
C ASP A 91 -5.78 19.09 -10.39
N LEU A 92 -4.60 18.86 -10.97
CA LEU A 92 -4.39 18.90 -12.42
C LEU A 92 -5.06 17.70 -13.09
N ALA A 93 -4.91 16.50 -12.50
CA ALA A 93 -5.60 15.30 -12.96
C ALA A 93 -7.14 15.50 -12.97
N LEU A 94 -7.70 16.02 -11.88
CA LEU A 94 -9.14 16.31 -11.79
C LEU A 94 -9.60 17.34 -12.84
N LYS A 95 -8.76 18.33 -13.18
CA LYS A 95 -9.07 19.33 -14.21
C LYS A 95 -9.14 18.67 -15.59
N ASP A 96 -8.19 17.80 -15.91
CA ASP A 96 -8.14 17.11 -17.19
C ASP A 96 -9.29 16.10 -17.32
N TYR A 97 -9.59 15.30 -16.30
CA TYR A 97 -10.76 14.41 -16.33
C TYR A 97 -12.09 15.15 -16.48
N LYS A 98 -12.24 16.33 -15.85
CA LYS A 98 -13.41 17.18 -16.07
C LYS A 98 -13.51 17.70 -17.51
N LYS A 99 -12.37 18.00 -18.15
CA LYS A 99 -12.33 18.43 -19.55
C LYS A 99 -12.65 17.26 -20.49
N ALA A 100 -12.08 16.08 -20.26
CA ALA A 100 -12.40 14.86 -20.98
C ALA A 100 -13.91 14.53 -20.92
N ILE A 101 -14.54 14.59 -19.74
CA ILE A 101 -15.99 14.36 -19.60
C ILE A 101 -16.84 15.37 -20.37
N LYS A 102 -16.39 16.62 -20.48
CA LYS A 102 -17.10 17.65 -21.27
C LYS A 102 -17.02 17.36 -22.78
N ILE A 103 -15.94 16.73 -23.23
CA ILE A 103 -15.74 16.33 -24.62
C ILE A 103 -16.58 15.08 -24.91
N ASP A 104 -16.36 14.01 -24.13
CA ASP A 104 -17.13 12.78 -24.22
C ASP A 104 -17.43 12.20 -22.83
N SER A 105 -18.72 12.13 -22.51
CA SER A 105 -19.22 11.62 -21.22
C SER A 105 -19.56 10.12 -21.24
N LYS A 106 -19.28 9.43 -22.35
CA LYS A 106 -19.55 8.00 -22.53
C LYS A 106 -18.33 7.10 -22.32
N ILE A 107 -17.14 7.68 -22.14
CA ILE A 107 -15.90 6.95 -21.88
C ILE A 107 -15.86 6.53 -20.39
N PRO A 108 -16.01 5.24 -20.05
CA PRO A 108 -16.05 4.78 -18.66
C PRO A 108 -14.73 5.02 -17.90
N GLU A 109 -13.59 4.93 -18.59
CA GLU A 109 -12.24 5.08 -18.03
C GLU A 109 -12.06 6.43 -17.34
N ILE A 110 -12.66 7.51 -17.86
CA ILE A 110 -12.54 8.84 -17.23
C ILE A 110 -13.10 8.81 -15.80
N TYR A 111 -14.23 8.13 -15.62
CA TYR A 111 -14.87 8.02 -14.31
C TYR A 111 -14.10 7.06 -13.41
N LEU A 112 -13.53 5.97 -13.94
CA LEU A 112 -12.65 5.08 -13.19
C LEU A 112 -11.46 5.86 -12.60
N TYR A 113 -10.67 6.52 -13.45
CA TYR A 113 -9.46 7.21 -13.01
C TYR A 113 -9.76 8.45 -12.14
N ARG A 114 -10.82 9.20 -12.44
CA ARG A 114 -11.25 10.30 -11.56
C ARG A 114 -11.74 9.78 -10.19
N GLY A 115 -12.40 8.63 -10.18
CA GLY A 115 -12.78 7.92 -8.97
C GLY A 115 -11.58 7.56 -8.09
N ILE A 116 -10.50 7.05 -8.69
CA ILE A 116 -9.23 6.74 -7.99
C ILE A 116 -8.63 8.00 -7.35
N VAL A 117 -8.60 9.13 -8.06
CA VAL A 117 -8.15 10.41 -7.47
C VAL A 117 -9.03 10.83 -6.28
N TYR A 118 -10.33 10.57 -6.35
CA TYR A 118 -11.23 10.83 -5.21
C TYR A 118 -10.96 9.90 -4.01
N ILE A 119 -10.47 8.67 -4.21
CA ILE A 119 -9.99 7.83 -3.11
C ILE A 119 -8.76 8.48 -2.46
N ASN A 120 -7.77 8.85 -3.27
CA ASN A 120 -6.49 9.42 -2.79
C ASN A 120 -6.67 10.76 -2.06
N THR A 121 -7.76 11.48 -2.36
CA THR A 121 -8.14 12.72 -1.68
C THR A 121 -9.25 12.55 -0.63
N ASN A 122 -9.54 11.30 -0.21
CA ASN A 122 -10.54 10.93 0.80
C ASN A 122 -11.98 11.41 0.52
N GLN A 123 -12.33 11.61 -0.76
CA GLN A 123 -13.66 12.03 -1.22
C GLN A 123 -14.50 10.81 -1.64
N TYR A 124 -14.72 9.88 -0.71
CA TYR A 124 -15.30 8.56 -0.96
C TYR A 124 -16.69 8.59 -1.63
N ASP A 125 -17.58 9.52 -1.27
CA ASP A 125 -18.90 9.62 -1.91
C ASP A 125 -18.82 10.03 -3.39
N LYS A 126 -17.81 10.81 -3.77
CA LYS A 126 -17.58 11.16 -5.18
C LYS A 126 -16.98 9.98 -5.93
N ALA A 127 -16.06 9.24 -5.31
CA ALA A 127 -15.50 8.02 -5.87
C ALA A 127 -16.59 6.99 -6.18
N ILE A 128 -17.49 6.69 -5.23
CA ILE A 128 -18.61 5.75 -5.43
C ILE A 128 -19.51 6.18 -6.60
N LYS A 129 -19.83 7.49 -6.71
CA LYS A 129 -20.64 8.02 -7.81
C LYS A 129 -19.96 7.81 -9.16
N ASP A 130 -18.66 8.06 -9.24
CA ASP A 130 -17.89 7.91 -10.47
C ASP A 130 -17.75 6.43 -10.86
N PHE A 131 -17.38 5.54 -9.94
CA PHE A 131 -17.34 4.11 -10.25
C PHE A 131 -18.71 3.56 -10.65
N THR A 132 -19.78 4.02 -10.02
CA THR A 132 -21.16 3.65 -10.41
C THR A 132 -21.48 4.12 -11.84
N LYS A 133 -21.00 5.31 -12.22
CA LYS A 133 -21.15 5.82 -13.59
C LYS A 133 -20.31 5.02 -14.58
N ALA A 134 -19.07 4.66 -14.24
CA ALA A 134 -18.21 3.79 -15.05
C ALA A 134 -18.89 2.43 -15.30
N ILE A 135 -19.38 1.77 -14.24
CA ILE A 135 -20.10 0.49 -14.29
C ILE A 135 -21.37 0.57 -15.16
N LYS A 136 -22.07 1.70 -15.12
CA LYS A 136 -23.27 1.90 -15.95
C LYS A 136 -22.94 2.04 -17.44
N LEU A 137 -21.79 2.60 -17.76
CA LEU A 137 -21.29 2.75 -19.14
C LEU A 137 -20.70 1.45 -19.66
N ASP A 138 -19.94 0.73 -18.82
CA ASP A 138 -19.41 -0.59 -19.07
C ASP A 138 -19.61 -1.51 -17.86
N SER A 139 -20.56 -2.44 -17.99
CA SER A 139 -20.91 -3.39 -16.93
C SER A 139 -19.88 -4.51 -16.70
N THR A 140 -18.83 -4.58 -17.55
CA THR A 140 -17.74 -5.56 -17.49
C THR A 140 -16.44 -4.98 -16.91
N MET A 141 -16.43 -3.69 -16.53
CA MET A 141 -15.25 -3.03 -15.96
C MET A 141 -14.95 -3.52 -14.53
N LEU A 142 -14.22 -4.63 -14.41
CA LEU A 142 -13.90 -5.28 -13.12
C LEU A 142 -13.20 -4.33 -12.13
N TYR A 143 -12.31 -3.45 -12.61
CA TYR A 143 -11.60 -2.49 -11.77
C TYR A 143 -12.56 -1.49 -11.11
N ALA A 144 -13.61 -1.06 -11.82
CA ALA A 144 -14.61 -0.15 -11.25
C ALA A 144 -15.40 -0.82 -10.13
N TYR A 145 -15.76 -2.10 -10.27
CA TYR A 145 -16.35 -2.86 -9.16
C TYR A 145 -15.38 -2.99 -8.00
N ASN A 146 -14.13 -3.40 -8.25
CA ASN A 146 -13.14 -3.58 -7.20
C ASN A 146 -12.86 -2.30 -6.41
N TYR A 147 -12.62 -1.17 -7.09
CA TYR A 147 -12.40 0.09 -6.39
C TYR A 147 -13.64 0.60 -5.68
N ARG A 148 -14.85 0.41 -6.24
CA ARG A 148 -16.09 0.78 -5.53
C ARG A 148 -16.29 -0.08 -4.28
N GLY A 149 -16.04 -1.39 -4.37
CA GLY A 149 -16.07 -2.31 -3.25
C GLY A 149 -15.05 -1.93 -2.17
N TYR A 150 -13.84 -1.55 -2.56
CA TYR A 150 -12.82 -1.04 -1.65
C TYR A 150 -13.29 0.23 -0.92
N VAL A 151 -13.89 1.19 -1.62
CA VAL A 151 -14.43 2.40 -1.00
C VAL A 151 -15.61 2.08 -0.07
N TYR A 152 -16.47 1.12 -0.41
CA TYR A 152 -17.50 0.63 0.51
C TYR A 152 -16.89 0.02 1.78
N SER A 153 -15.80 -0.76 1.67
CA SER A 153 -15.12 -1.30 2.85
C SER A 153 -14.49 -0.22 3.74
N LEU A 154 -13.95 0.86 3.16
CA LEU A 154 -13.43 2.00 3.93
C LEU A 154 -14.54 2.75 4.67
N LYS A 155 -15.80 2.59 4.24
CA LYS A 155 -16.99 3.18 4.88
C LYS A 155 -17.74 2.18 5.76
N ASP A 156 -17.14 1.03 6.06
CA ASP A 156 -17.73 -0.09 6.80
C ASP A 156 -19.02 -0.66 6.16
N ASP A 157 -19.28 -0.37 4.87
CA ASP A 157 -20.38 -0.94 4.10
C ASP A 157 -19.95 -2.28 3.49
N PHE A 158 -19.71 -3.25 4.39
CA PHE A 158 -19.14 -4.55 4.02
C PHE A 158 -20.05 -5.36 3.09
N GLN A 159 -21.37 -5.19 3.18
CA GLN A 159 -22.32 -5.90 2.32
C GLN A 159 -22.17 -5.47 0.85
N ASN A 160 -22.16 -4.16 0.57
CA ASN A 160 -21.96 -3.67 -0.79
C ASN A 160 -20.54 -3.95 -1.29
N ALA A 161 -19.54 -3.92 -0.40
CA ALA A 161 -18.17 -4.32 -0.74
C ALA A 161 -18.10 -5.76 -1.25
N ILE A 162 -18.70 -6.72 -0.52
CA ILE A 162 -18.74 -8.13 -0.91
C ILE A 162 -19.46 -8.32 -2.25
N ILE A 163 -20.58 -7.63 -2.48
CA ILE A 163 -21.33 -7.70 -3.74
C ILE A 163 -20.42 -7.29 -4.92
N ASP A 164 -19.73 -6.16 -4.78
CA ASP A 164 -18.88 -5.63 -5.83
C ASP A 164 -17.63 -6.50 -6.09
N PHE A 165 -16.94 -6.96 -5.04
CA PHE A 165 -15.81 -7.89 -5.22
C PHE A 165 -16.26 -9.20 -5.87
N SER A 166 -17.42 -9.73 -5.44
CA SER A 166 -17.99 -10.94 -6.05
C SER A 166 -18.36 -10.74 -7.52
N LYS A 167 -18.80 -9.53 -7.89
CA LYS A 167 -19.08 -9.18 -9.28
C LYS A 167 -17.78 -9.09 -10.11
N ALA A 168 -16.72 -8.50 -9.57
CA ALA A 168 -15.41 -8.46 -10.22
C ALA A 168 -14.85 -9.87 -10.45
N ILE A 169 -14.93 -10.75 -9.44
CA ILE A 169 -14.53 -12.16 -9.54
C ILE A 169 -15.35 -12.92 -10.59
N ARG A 170 -16.67 -12.66 -10.69
CA ARG A 170 -17.49 -13.31 -11.73
C ARG A 170 -17.12 -12.86 -13.14
N ILE A 171 -16.64 -11.63 -13.30
CA ILE A 171 -16.17 -11.11 -14.60
C ILE A 171 -14.81 -11.73 -14.95
N ALA A 172 -13.89 -11.75 -13.99
CA ALA A 172 -12.54 -12.32 -14.14
C ALA A 172 -12.24 -13.26 -12.95
N PRO A 173 -12.45 -14.58 -13.12
CA PRO A 173 -12.28 -15.55 -12.04
C PRO A 173 -10.86 -15.68 -11.48
N ASP A 174 -9.87 -15.16 -12.19
CA ASP A 174 -8.44 -15.12 -11.86
C ASP A 174 -8.00 -13.78 -11.23
N PHE A 175 -8.93 -12.84 -11.01
CA PHE A 175 -8.61 -11.51 -10.50
C PHE A 175 -8.31 -11.53 -8.99
N ALA A 176 -7.06 -11.82 -8.66
CA ALA A 176 -6.58 -12.02 -7.28
C ALA A 176 -6.86 -10.82 -6.34
N GLU A 177 -6.77 -9.59 -6.86
CA GLU A 177 -7.01 -8.36 -6.08
C GLU A 177 -8.43 -8.34 -5.47
N ALA A 178 -9.44 -8.80 -6.20
CA ALA A 178 -10.81 -8.86 -5.69
C ALA A 178 -11.01 -9.97 -4.64
N TYR A 179 -10.35 -11.14 -4.80
CA TYR A 179 -10.36 -12.16 -3.75
C TYR A 179 -9.69 -11.67 -2.48
N LYS A 180 -8.52 -11.02 -2.60
CA LYS A 180 -7.80 -10.42 -1.47
C LYS A 180 -8.70 -9.44 -0.72
N ASN A 181 -9.28 -8.48 -1.44
CA ASN A 181 -10.09 -7.45 -0.81
C ASN A 181 -11.36 -8.05 -0.16
N ARG A 182 -11.98 -9.04 -0.80
CA ARG A 182 -13.14 -9.74 -0.21
C ARG A 182 -12.76 -10.59 1.01
N ALA A 183 -11.61 -11.25 0.99
CA ALA A 183 -11.07 -12.01 2.12
C ALA A 183 -10.84 -11.09 3.34
N LEU A 184 -10.28 -9.90 3.13
CA LEU A 184 -10.08 -8.91 4.20
C LEU A 184 -11.42 -8.40 4.77
N VAL A 185 -12.44 -8.21 3.93
CA VAL A 185 -13.79 -7.86 4.40
C VAL A 185 -14.42 -9.01 5.20
N TYR A 186 -14.30 -10.26 4.72
CA TYR A 186 -14.76 -11.42 5.49
C TYR A 186 -14.02 -11.56 6.82
N LEU A 187 -12.72 -11.28 6.86
CA LEU A 187 -11.94 -11.24 8.10
C LEU A 187 -12.49 -10.20 9.07
N ALA A 188 -12.79 -8.98 8.61
CA ALA A 188 -13.38 -7.92 9.43
C ALA A 188 -14.77 -8.31 9.99
N LEU A 189 -15.53 -9.14 9.25
CA LEU A 189 -16.80 -9.71 9.70
C LEU A 189 -16.66 -10.98 10.56
N ASN A 190 -15.43 -11.44 10.82
CA ASN A 190 -15.11 -12.73 11.46
C ASN A 190 -15.63 -13.97 10.69
N GLU A 191 -15.87 -13.83 9.39
CA GLU A 191 -16.27 -14.90 8.47
C GLU A 191 -15.03 -15.66 7.97
N TYR A 192 -14.26 -16.23 8.90
CA TYR A 192 -12.91 -16.75 8.64
C TYR A 192 -12.89 -17.82 7.54
N GLN A 193 -13.88 -18.71 7.48
CA GLN A 193 -13.91 -19.77 6.48
C GLN A 193 -14.09 -19.22 5.05
N LEU A 194 -14.88 -18.17 4.88
CA LEU A 194 -15.05 -17.50 3.59
C LEU A 194 -13.76 -16.78 3.17
N ALA A 195 -13.09 -16.12 4.13
CA ALA A 195 -11.80 -15.49 3.90
C ALA A 195 -10.72 -16.51 3.48
N ILE A 196 -10.64 -17.67 4.16
CA ILE A 196 -9.71 -18.76 3.82
C ILE A 196 -10.00 -19.31 2.42
N ASN A 197 -11.27 -19.48 2.04
CA ASN A 197 -11.64 -19.96 0.71
C ASN A 197 -11.16 -19.00 -0.40
N ASP A 198 -11.27 -17.69 -0.17
CA ASP A 198 -10.77 -16.68 -1.10
C ASP A 198 -9.24 -16.71 -1.22
N CYS A 199 -8.52 -16.86 -0.10
CA CYS A 199 -7.06 -17.04 -0.16
C CYS A 199 -6.64 -18.33 -0.85
N ASN A 200 -7.39 -19.43 -0.67
CA ASN A 200 -7.12 -20.68 -1.38
C ASN A 200 -7.26 -20.48 -2.89
N LYS A 201 -8.26 -19.70 -3.35
CA LYS A 201 -8.40 -19.36 -4.77
C LYS A 201 -7.21 -18.56 -5.28
N MET A 202 -6.74 -17.57 -4.53
CA MET A 202 -5.54 -16.81 -4.88
C MET A 202 -4.32 -17.74 -5.05
N ILE A 203 -4.10 -18.66 -4.10
CA ILE A 203 -2.97 -19.61 -4.11
C ILE A 203 -3.10 -20.66 -5.23
N GLU A 204 -4.31 -21.11 -5.56
CA GLU A 204 -4.56 -22.00 -6.71
C GLU A 204 -4.14 -21.34 -8.04
N HIS A 205 -4.27 -20.02 -8.15
CA HIS A 205 -3.91 -19.27 -9.36
C HIS A 205 -2.41 -18.95 -9.43
N ASP A 206 -1.80 -18.53 -8.32
CA ASP A 206 -0.36 -18.28 -8.24
C ASP A 206 0.19 -18.80 -6.90
N SER A 207 0.69 -20.03 -6.93
CA SER A 207 1.22 -20.71 -5.75
C SER A 207 2.61 -20.22 -5.33
N LEU A 208 3.27 -19.39 -6.15
CA LEU A 208 4.59 -18.82 -5.86
C LEU A 208 4.50 -17.40 -5.28
N ASN A 209 3.31 -16.83 -5.22
CA ASN A 209 3.06 -15.54 -4.60
C ASN A 209 3.14 -15.64 -3.07
N ASP A 210 4.21 -15.15 -2.47
CA ASP A 210 4.45 -15.15 -1.03
C ASP A 210 3.36 -14.41 -0.24
N TYR A 211 2.87 -13.29 -0.80
CA TYR A 211 1.87 -12.44 -0.16
C TYR A 211 0.53 -13.15 0.07
N TYR A 212 0.20 -14.16 -0.76
CA TYR A 212 -1.05 -14.91 -0.60
C TYR A 212 -1.02 -15.81 0.63
N TYR A 213 0.12 -16.46 0.89
CA TYR A 213 0.32 -17.23 2.12
C TYR A 213 0.36 -16.31 3.33
N PHE A 214 1.03 -15.16 3.24
CA PHE A 214 1.01 -14.17 4.33
C PHE A 214 -0.41 -13.72 4.68
N THR A 215 -1.23 -13.41 3.67
CA THR A 215 -2.63 -13.02 3.88
C THR A 215 -3.43 -14.14 4.57
N ARG A 216 -3.26 -15.39 4.13
CA ARG A 216 -3.93 -16.54 4.74
C ARG A 216 -3.41 -16.84 6.16
N ALA A 217 -2.11 -16.62 6.41
CA ALA A 217 -1.51 -16.72 7.73
C ALA A 217 -2.16 -15.74 8.72
N LEU A 218 -2.38 -14.48 8.31
CA LEU A 218 -3.08 -13.48 9.12
C LEU A 218 -4.52 -13.91 9.42
N ILE A 219 -5.23 -14.50 8.45
CA ILE A 219 -6.59 -15.00 8.69
C ILE A 219 -6.57 -16.17 9.68
N TYR A 220 -5.65 -17.13 9.52
CA TYR A 220 -5.49 -18.23 10.48
C TYR A 220 -5.08 -17.75 11.87
N TYR A 221 -4.25 -16.70 11.95
CA TYR A 221 -3.86 -16.03 13.18
C TYR A 221 -5.10 -15.53 13.93
N TYR A 222 -5.95 -14.71 13.29
CA TYR A 222 -7.17 -14.21 13.91
C TYR A 222 -8.20 -15.32 14.18
N TYR A 223 -8.20 -16.40 13.40
CA TYR A 223 -9.05 -17.56 13.61
C TYR A 223 -8.53 -18.53 14.69
N ASN A 224 -7.39 -18.23 15.33
CA ASN A 224 -6.73 -19.09 16.32
C ASN A 224 -6.39 -20.50 15.79
N LYS A 225 -5.92 -20.59 14.54
CA LYS A 225 -5.42 -21.82 13.91
C LYS A 225 -3.89 -21.82 13.88
N ASN A 226 -3.30 -21.99 15.06
CA ASN A 226 -1.86 -21.84 15.32
C ASN A 226 -0.96 -22.55 14.31
N ASP A 227 -1.13 -23.86 14.13
CA ASP A 227 -0.26 -24.64 13.24
C ASP A 227 -0.36 -24.19 11.78
N LEU A 228 -1.56 -23.83 11.33
CA LEU A 228 -1.81 -23.39 9.96
C LEU A 228 -1.24 -22.00 9.71
N ALA A 229 -1.40 -21.08 10.66
CA ALA A 229 -0.83 -19.73 10.59
C ALA A 229 0.70 -19.80 10.53
N ILE A 230 1.34 -20.57 11.43
CA ILE A 230 2.81 -20.74 11.43
C ILE A 230 3.28 -21.36 10.11
N ASN A 231 2.59 -22.38 9.59
CA ASN A 231 2.96 -23.01 8.33
C ASN A 231 2.90 -22.04 7.15
N ASP A 232 1.86 -21.20 7.08
CA ASP A 232 1.73 -20.21 6.02
C ASP A 232 2.75 -19.07 6.16
N PHE A 233 3.05 -18.59 7.37
CA PHE A 233 4.16 -17.66 7.57
C PHE A 233 5.50 -18.25 7.13
N ASN A 234 5.76 -19.52 7.47
CA ASN A 234 6.97 -20.22 7.02
C ASN A 234 7.05 -20.30 5.49
N THR A 235 5.91 -20.53 4.84
CA THR A 235 5.83 -20.60 3.38
C THR A 235 6.09 -19.24 2.74
N ALA A 236 5.46 -18.17 3.25
CA ALA A 236 5.71 -16.80 2.79
C ALA A 236 7.19 -16.41 2.93
N ILE A 237 7.80 -16.71 4.08
CA ILE A 237 9.24 -16.46 4.34
C ILE A 237 10.14 -17.27 3.40
N LYS A 238 9.78 -18.53 3.11
CA LYS A 238 10.55 -19.36 2.19
C LYS A 238 10.53 -18.79 0.76
N LEU A 239 9.39 -18.27 0.33
CA LEU A 239 9.22 -17.69 -1.01
C LEU A 239 9.90 -16.31 -1.11
N ALA A 240 9.82 -15.49 -0.06
CA ALA A 240 10.42 -14.16 -0.02
C ALA A 240 11.12 -13.87 1.33
N PRO A 241 12.37 -14.33 1.52
CA PRO A 241 13.09 -14.21 2.80
C PRO A 241 13.57 -12.79 3.12
N GLY A 242 13.39 -11.82 2.20
CA GLY A 242 13.76 -10.42 2.40
C GLY A 242 12.61 -9.55 2.93
N VAL A 243 11.40 -10.08 3.09
CA VAL A 243 10.23 -9.29 3.51
C VAL A 243 10.15 -9.25 5.03
N VAL A 244 10.45 -8.09 5.61
CA VAL A 244 10.52 -7.86 7.06
C VAL A 244 9.19 -8.17 7.75
N ASP A 245 8.07 -7.78 7.14
CA ASP A 245 6.75 -7.96 7.72
C ASP A 245 6.46 -9.42 8.06
N TYR A 246 6.93 -10.38 7.27
CA TYR A 246 6.63 -11.80 7.49
C TYR A 246 7.26 -12.32 8.78
N TYR A 247 8.50 -11.92 9.05
CA TYR A 247 9.16 -12.20 10.32
C TYR A 247 8.49 -11.44 11.45
N PHE A 248 8.15 -10.16 11.25
CA PHE A 248 7.56 -9.35 12.31
C PHE A 248 6.23 -9.91 12.79
N TYR A 249 5.31 -10.25 11.89
CA TYR A 249 4.00 -10.80 12.25
C TYR A 249 4.11 -12.24 12.80
N ARG A 250 5.02 -13.08 12.28
CA ARG A 250 5.27 -14.40 12.88
C ARG A 250 5.87 -14.29 14.28
N GLY A 251 6.78 -13.33 14.50
CA GLY A 251 7.37 -13.03 15.79
C GLY A 251 6.35 -12.53 16.81
N LEU A 252 5.45 -11.62 16.40
CA LEU A 252 4.31 -11.20 17.23
C LEU A 252 3.46 -12.40 17.62
N TYR A 253 3.19 -13.30 16.68
CA TYR A 253 2.37 -14.46 16.96
C TYR A 253 3.05 -15.45 17.91
N TYR A 254 4.33 -15.75 17.71
CA TYR A 254 5.11 -16.55 18.65
C TYR A 254 5.13 -15.94 20.05
N HIS A 255 5.20 -14.61 20.15
CA HIS A 255 5.16 -13.91 21.44
C HIS A 255 3.80 -14.12 22.13
N GLU A 256 2.69 -14.00 21.41
CA GLU A 256 1.35 -14.26 21.96
C GLU A 256 1.15 -15.71 22.41
N LEU A 257 1.75 -16.66 21.71
CA LEU A 257 1.79 -18.08 22.09
C LEU A 257 2.80 -18.38 23.22
N ASN A 258 3.48 -17.36 23.74
CA ASN A 258 4.54 -17.45 24.76
C ASN A 258 5.75 -18.31 24.32
N ILE A 259 6.01 -18.39 23.01
CA ILE A 259 7.17 -19.06 22.41
C ILE A 259 8.28 -18.03 22.20
N LEU A 260 8.84 -17.55 23.31
CA LEU A 260 9.68 -16.34 23.34
C LEU A 260 10.97 -16.47 22.53
N ASP A 261 11.60 -17.64 22.47
CA ASP A 261 12.88 -17.81 21.77
C ASP A 261 12.72 -17.71 20.24
N LEU A 262 11.61 -18.20 19.68
CA LEU A 262 11.33 -18.05 18.24
C LEU A 262 10.88 -16.63 17.90
N ALA A 263 10.11 -15.99 18.79
CA ALA A 263 9.75 -14.58 18.63
C ALA A 263 11.01 -13.69 18.60
N GLU A 264 11.95 -13.93 19.51
CA GLU A 264 13.24 -13.22 19.55
C GLU A 264 14.04 -13.42 18.26
N GLN A 265 14.12 -14.65 17.73
CA GLN A 265 14.79 -14.94 16.45
C GLN A 265 14.15 -14.16 15.28
N ASP A 266 12.83 -14.08 15.24
CA ASP A 266 12.12 -13.33 14.21
C ASP A 266 12.38 -11.82 14.32
N TYR A 267 12.38 -11.27 15.53
CA TYR A 267 12.73 -9.86 15.73
C TYR A 267 14.20 -9.58 15.39
N ASN A 268 15.11 -10.50 15.68
CA ASN A 268 16.52 -10.41 15.25
C ASN A 268 16.60 -10.34 13.73
N LYS A 269 15.84 -11.18 13.01
CA LYS A 269 15.85 -11.19 11.56
C LYS A 269 15.25 -9.91 10.96
N CYS A 270 14.19 -9.37 11.57
CA CYS A 270 13.65 -8.07 11.17
C CYS A 270 14.72 -6.96 11.27
N ILE A 271 15.46 -6.93 12.37
CA ILE A 271 16.51 -5.94 12.63
C ILE A 271 17.70 -6.10 11.67
N GLU A 272 18.04 -7.34 11.30
CA GLU A 272 19.08 -7.63 10.32
C GLU A 272 18.71 -7.08 8.93
N ILE A 273 17.45 -7.26 8.51
CA ILE A 273 16.96 -6.84 7.19
C ILE A 273 16.72 -5.31 7.16
N GLU A 274 16.07 -4.75 8.18
CA GLU A 274 15.74 -3.33 8.26
C GLU A 274 16.08 -2.74 9.65
N PRO A 275 17.32 -2.29 9.86
CA PRO A 275 17.76 -1.73 11.15
C PRO A 275 17.04 -0.45 11.58
N ALA A 276 16.39 0.26 10.66
CA ALA A 276 15.61 1.47 10.95
C ALA A 276 14.19 1.15 11.45
N PHE A 277 13.73 -0.09 11.31
CA PHE A 277 12.42 -0.51 11.76
C PHE A 277 12.41 -0.67 13.29
N TYR A 278 11.81 0.29 13.99
CA TYR A 278 11.89 0.33 15.46
C TYR A 278 11.01 -0.74 16.17
N LYS A 279 9.94 -1.24 15.54
CA LYS A 279 8.96 -2.12 16.21
C LYS A 279 9.55 -3.43 16.74
N PRO A 280 10.43 -4.15 16.01
CA PRO A 280 11.09 -5.35 16.51
C PRO A 280 11.92 -5.09 17.77
N TYR A 281 12.61 -3.95 17.88
CA TYR A 281 13.36 -3.58 19.08
C TYR A 281 12.46 -3.44 20.31
N VAL A 282 11.29 -2.79 20.17
CA VAL A 282 10.33 -2.68 21.29
C VAL A 282 9.84 -4.05 21.73
N ASN A 283 9.50 -4.93 20.78
CA ASN A 283 8.97 -6.25 21.11
C ASN A 283 10.04 -7.19 21.67
N ARG A 284 11.27 -7.14 21.15
CA ARG A 284 12.40 -7.87 21.70
C ARG A 284 12.80 -7.37 23.10
N ALA A 285 12.74 -6.06 23.34
CA ALA A 285 12.91 -5.49 24.68
C ALA A 285 11.86 -6.00 25.68
N ASN A 286 10.61 -6.19 25.25
CA ASN A 286 9.58 -6.81 26.09
C ASN A 286 9.93 -8.27 26.45
N ILE A 287 10.47 -9.04 25.51
CA ILE A 287 10.94 -10.41 25.78
C ILE A 287 12.09 -10.38 26.79
N TYR A 288 13.10 -9.54 26.58
CA TYR A 288 14.21 -9.39 27.52
C TYR A 288 13.73 -8.94 28.91
N TYR A 289 12.75 -8.02 28.98
CA TYR A 289 12.12 -7.63 30.24
C TYR A 289 11.46 -8.81 30.95
N GLN A 290 10.70 -9.65 30.22
CA GLN A 290 10.07 -10.85 30.77
C GLN A 290 11.09 -11.89 31.26
N LYS A 291 12.23 -12.02 30.56
CA LYS A 291 13.36 -12.87 30.95
C LYS A 291 14.21 -12.30 32.10
N GLY A 292 14.00 -11.02 32.48
CA GLY A 292 14.82 -10.31 33.48
C GLY A 292 16.16 -9.79 32.94
N GLU A 293 16.36 -9.84 31.63
CA GLU A 293 17.57 -9.42 30.91
C GLU A 293 17.57 -7.90 30.65
N TYR A 294 17.54 -7.14 31.74
CA TYR A 294 17.29 -5.70 31.68
C TYR A 294 18.29 -4.89 30.85
N ASP A 295 19.58 -5.27 30.82
CA ASP A 295 20.58 -4.51 30.05
C ASP A 295 20.40 -4.66 28.53
N LEU A 296 19.94 -5.83 28.07
CA LEU A 296 19.57 -6.05 26.68
C LEU A 296 18.30 -5.26 26.33
N ALA A 297 17.30 -5.30 27.22
CA ALA A 297 16.08 -4.49 27.05
C ALA A 297 16.40 -2.99 26.96
N LEU A 298 17.26 -2.46 27.84
CA LEU A 298 17.66 -1.05 27.80
C LEU A 298 18.39 -0.68 26.49
N THR A 299 19.24 -1.57 25.98
CA THR A 299 19.92 -1.39 24.69
C THR A 299 18.92 -1.20 23.56
N ASP A 300 17.93 -2.09 23.46
CA ASP A 300 16.89 -2.01 22.44
C ASP A 300 16.03 -0.76 22.58
N LEU A 301 15.62 -0.42 23.80
CA LEU A 301 14.80 0.76 24.07
C LEU A 301 15.54 2.08 23.78
N ASN A 302 16.86 2.11 24.01
CA ASN A 302 17.69 3.25 23.60
C ASN A 302 17.70 3.39 22.08
N LYS A 303 17.82 2.28 21.35
CA LYS A 303 17.77 2.31 19.87
C LYS A 303 16.40 2.75 19.36
N VAL A 304 15.30 2.32 20.00
CA VAL A 304 13.95 2.79 19.67
C VAL A 304 13.85 4.30 19.83
N ILE A 305 14.37 4.86 20.91
CA ILE A 305 14.32 6.31 21.18
C ILE A 305 15.23 7.10 20.23
N GLU A 306 16.33 6.50 19.77
CA GLU A 306 17.17 7.08 18.71
C GLU A 306 16.40 7.18 17.38
N LEU A 307 15.72 6.10 16.99
CA LEU A 307 14.97 6.02 15.72
C LEU A 307 13.62 6.76 15.76
N TYR A 308 12.95 6.72 16.91
CA TYR A 308 11.62 7.29 17.13
C TYR A 308 11.55 7.97 18.51
N PRO A 309 12.01 9.23 18.64
CA PRO A 309 12.18 9.94 19.92
C PRO A 309 10.90 10.20 20.73
N ASP A 310 9.73 10.00 20.14
CA ASP A 310 8.44 10.18 20.81
C ASP A 310 7.73 8.84 21.07
N ASN A 311 8.47 7.72 21.05
CA ASN A 311 7.91 6.40 21.35
C ASN A 311 7.47 6.28 22.83
N ILE A 312 6.16 6.34 23.08
CA ILE A 312 5.57 6.20 24.42
C ILE A 312 5.94 4.86 25.07
N ASN A 313 5.82 3.75 24.33
CA ASN A 313 6.08 2.40 24.86
C ASN A 313 7.53 2.24 25.31
N ALA A 314 8.48 2.85 24.59
CA ALA A 314 9.89 2.79 24.96
C ALA A 314 10.18 3.49 26.28
N TYR A 315 9.68 4.72 26.47
CA TYR A 315 9.86 5.44 27.75
C TYR A 315 9.13 4.76 28.90
N TYR A 316 7.94 4.20 28.65
CA TYR A 316 7.21 3.43 29.65
C TYR A 316 8.01 2.21 30.13
N LEU A 317 8.47 1.36 29.20
CA LEU A 317 9.21 0.15 29.55
C LEU A 317 10.57 0.48 30.16
N ARG A 318 11.30 1.45 29.60
CA ARG A 318 12.63 1.84 30.06
C ARG A 318 12.59 2.46 31.46
N GLY A 319 11.59 3.31 31.72
CA GLY A 319 11.34 3.87 33.05
C GLY A 319 11.02 2.81 34.10
N ASN A 320 10.24 1.78 33.75
CA ASN A 320 9.96 0.64 34.64
C ASN A 320 11.21 -0.21 34.90
N ILE A 321 12.05 -0.44 33.88
CA ILE A 321 13.32 -1.14 34.05
C ILE A 321 14.25 -0.39 35.00
N PHE A 322 14.43 0.93 34.79
CA PHE A 322 15.25 1.74 35.68
C PHE A 322 14.71 1.75 37.11
N LEU A 323 13.38 1.81 37.29
CA LEU A 323 12.75 1.71 38.59
C LEU A 323 13.07 0.36 39.27
N ASN A 324 12.96 -0.75 38.53
CA ASN A 324 13.29 -2.09 39.04
C ASN A 324 14.78 -2.26 39.38
N LYS A 325 15.68 -1.60 38.63
CA LYS A 325 17.12 -1.59 38.91
C LYS A 325 17.52 -0.61 40.03
N GLY A 326 16.59 0.20 40.54
CA GLY A 326 16.87 1.23 41.55
C GLY A 326 17.52 2.50 41.00
N ASP A 327 17.59 2.67 39.68
CA ASP A 327 18.06 3.91 39.04
C ASP A 327 16.91 4.93 38.96
N TYR A 328 16.57 5.49 40.12
CA TYR A 328 15.44 6.40 40.26
C TYR A 328 15.60 7.69 39.46
N ALA A 329 16.83 8.14 39.21
CA ALA A 329 17.12 9.34 38.44
C ALA A 329 16.72 9.16 36.97
N MET A 330 17.15 8.04 36.36
CA MET A 330 16.79 7.71 34.99
C MET A 330 15.31 7.36 34.85
N ALA A 331 14.74 6.61 35.81
CA ALA A 331 13.30 6.33 35.84
C ALA A 331 12.47 7.63 35.83
N LYS A 332 12.84 8.60 36.68
CA LYS A 332 12.18 9.91 36.77
C LYS A 332 12.28 10.71 35.47
N LYS A 333 13.42 10.64 34.77
CA LYS A 333 13.61 11.29 33.46
C LYS A 333 12.64 10.72 32.43
N ASP A 334 12.51 9.40 32.36
CA ASP A 334 11.63 8.74 31.40
C ASP A 334 10.16 8.98 31.73
N TYR A 335 9.74 8.93 33.00
CA TYR A 335 8.37 9.27 33.38
C TYR A 335 8.01 10.74 33.09
N LYS A 336 8.94 11.68 33.23
CA LYS A 336 8.70 13.07 32.82
C LYS A 336 8.47 13.20 31.31
N LYS A 337 9.30 12.52 30.51
CA LYS A 337 9.11 12.51 29.05
C LYS A 337 7.79 11.82 28.67
N LEU A 338 7.46 10.69 29.29
CA LEU A 338 6.19 10.00 29.11
C LEU A 338 4.98 10.89 29.43
N LEU A 339 5.03 11.63 30.54
CA LEU A 339 4.00 12.61 30.91
C LEU A 339 3.88 13.76 29.91
N SER A 340 4.99 14.19 29.29
CA SER A 340 4.95 15.23 28.25
C SER A 340 4.36 14.74 26.93
N LEU A 341 4.55 13.46 26.61
CA LEU A 341 4.05 12.83 25.38
C LEU A 341 2.55 12.49 25.48
N ASP A 342 2.08 12.11 26.67
CA ASP A 342 0.69 11.76 26.91
C ASP A 342 0.10 12.44 28.17
N PRO A 343 -0.03 13.79 28.24
CA PRO A 343 -0.36 14.47 29.50
C PRO A 343 -1.73 14.11 30.11
N LYS A 344 -2.68 13.64 29.29
CA LYS A 344 -4.06 13.35 29.69
C LYS A 344 -4.47 11.89 29.52
N GLY A 345 -3.71 11.09 28.78
CA GLY A 345 -4.01 9.69 28.57
C GLY A 345 -3.50 8.78 29.67
N VAL A 346 -3.57 7.48 29.39
CA VAL A 346 -3.31 6.42 30.36
C VAL A 346 -1.86 6.42 30.81
N PHE A 347 -0.91 6.67 29.89
CA PHE A 347 0.50 6.63 30.20
C PHE A 347 0.96 7.85 31.00
N GLY A 348 0.39 9.03 30.76
CA GLY A 348 0.67 10.21 31.59
C GLY A 348 0.12 10.09 33.00
N LYS A 349 -1.09 9.53 33.17
CA LYS A 349 -1.64 9.25 34.51
C LYS A 349 -0.72 8.31 35.28
N TYR A 350 -0.30 7.20 34.64
CA TYR A 350 0.67 6.27 35.19
C TYR A 350 2.00 6.97 35.57
N ALA A 351 2.55 7.78 34.66
CA ALA A 351 3.79 8.51 34.90
C ALA A 351 3.67 9.45 36.12
N LYS A 352 2.54 10.15 36.27
CA LYS A 352 2.28 11.04 37.40
C LYS A 352 2.25 10.28 38.73
N GLU A 353 1.63 9.11 38.78
CA GLU A 353 1.62 8.25 39.96
C GLU A 353 3.05 7.80 40.33
N LYS A 354 3.83 7.34 39.36
CA LYS A 354 5.22 6.93 39.60
C LYS A 354 6.11 8.09 40.04
N LEU A 355 5.94 9.28 39.46
CA LEU A 355 6.67 10.48 39.87
C LEU A 355 6.33 10.90 41.31
N ASN A 356 5.06 10.79 41.72
CA ASN A 356 4.64 11.06 43.09
C ASN A 356 5.25 10.05 44.06
N LEU A 357 5.24 8.76 43.71
CA LEU A 357 5.88 7.70 44.51
C LEU A 357 7.37 7.97 44.73
N LEU A 358 8.11 8.27 43.66
CA LEU A 358 9.54 8.61 43.75
C LEU A 358 9.79 9.81 44.66
N LYS A 359 8.93 10.84 44.57
CA LYS A 359 8.99 12.02 45.44
C LYS A 359 8.77 11.65 46.92
N THR A 360 7.82 10.77 47.23
CA THR A 360 7.58 10.33 48.62
C THR A 360 8.73 9.51 49.19
N LEU A 361 9.50 8.83 48.33
CA LEU A 361 10.69 8.06 48.70
C LEU A 361 11.97 8.92 48.78
N GLY A 362 11.90 10.22 48.45
CA GLY A 362 13.03 11.15 48.53
C GLY A 362 13.88 11.28 47.26
N PHE A 363 13.39 10.82 46.09
CA PHE A 363 14.12 10.81 44.82
C PHE A 363 13.59 11.80 43.75
#